data_AF-A0A973PDP0-F1
#
_entry.id   AF-A0A973PDP0-F1
#
_cell.length_a   1.000
_cell.length_b   1.000
_cell.length_c   1.000
_cell.angle_alpha   90.00
_cell.angle_beta   90.00
_cell.angle_gamma   90.00
#
_symmetry.space_group_name_H-M   'P 1'
#
loop_
_entity.id
_entity.type
_entity.pdbx_description
1 polymer ?
#
loop_
_entity_poly.entity_id
_entity_poly.type
_entity_poly.pdbx_seq_one_letter_code
_entity_poly.pdbx_strand_id
1 'polypeptide(L)' 'PDGAADRFFDAYRPIPDAATLRRARGWAARRALGGVHVGEAGVRGRPGGKATWGPPAHAALRRLIATA' A
#
# COMPACT_ATOMS: atom_id res chain seq x y z
N PRO A 1 -5.31 -6.69 -5.34
CA PRO A 1 -4.67 -7.27 -6.54
C PRO A 1 -4.51 -6.18 -7.62
N ASP A 2 -3.71 -6.42 -8.66
CA ASP A 2 -3.67 -5.53 -9.83
C ASP A 2 -5.06 -5.44 -10.47
N GLY A 3 -5.42 -4.25 -10.97
CA GLY A 3 -6.71 -3.98 -11.61
C GLY A 3 -7.95 -4.15 -10.70
N ALA A 4 -7.78 -4.32 -9.39
CA ALA A 4 -8.89 -4.54 -8.46
C ALA A 4 -9.41 -3.26 -7.79
N ALA A 5 -8.74 -2.12 -7.99
CA ALA A 5 -9.08 -0.87 -7.31
C ALA A 5 -10.44 -0.32 -7.78
N ASP A 6 -10.70 -0.29 -9.09
CA ASP A 6 -11.93 0.27 -9.64
C ASP A 6 -13.15 -0.54 -9.20
N ARG A 7 -13.09 -1.87 -9.31
CA ARG A 7 -14.14 -2.78 -8.81
C ARG A 7 -14.40 -2.60 -7.31
N PHE A 8 -13.37 -2.31 -6.53
CA PHE A 8 -13.52 -2.05 -5.09
C PHE A 8 -14.24 -0.72 -4.84
N PHE A 9 -13.89 0.35 -5.57
CA PHE A 9 -14.53 1.66 -5.42
C PHE A 9 -15.97 1.66 -5.95
N ASP A 10 -16.25 0.95 -7.05
CA ASP A 10 -17.60 0.81 -7.62
C ASP A 10 -18.57 0.09 -6.67
N ALA A 11 -18.06 -0.88 -5.91
CA ALA A 11 -18.83 -1.62 -4.91
C ALA A 11 -19.09 -0.80 -3.63
N TYR A 12 -18.26 0.20 -3.34
CA TYR A 12 -18.38 1.01 -2.13
C TYR A 12 -19.37 2.16 -2.35
N ARG A 13 -20.50 2.16 -1.63
CA ARG A 13 -21.55 3.19 -1.75
C ARG A 13 -21.64 4.06 -0.49
N PRO A 14 -21.80 5.39 -0.63
CA PRO A 14 -21.73 6.16 -1.88
C PRO A 14 -20.31 6.13 -2.51
N ILE A 15 -20.24 6.34 -3.84
CA ILE A 15 -18.94 6.38 -4.54
C ILE A 15 -18.10 7.50 -3.91
N PRO A 16 -16.85 7.21 -3.49
CA PRO A 16 -15.99 8.21 -2.86
C PRO A 16 -15.65 9.34 -3.85
N ASP A 17 -15.61 10.58 -3.36
CA ASP A 17 -15.13 11.70 -4.15
C ASP A 17 -13.60 11.59 -4.44
N ALA A 18 -13.15 12.38 -5.41
CA ALA A 18 -11.74 12.37 -5.82
C ALA A 18 -10.77 12.78 -4.69
N ALA A 19 -11.21 13.61 -3.74
CA ALA A 19 -10.39 14.03 -2.60
C ALA A 19 -10.17 12.89 -1.61
N THR A 20 -11.21 12.10 -1.37
CA THR A 20 -11.21 10.89 -0.54
C THR A 20 -10.32 9.83 -1.16
N LEU A 21 -10.44 9.59 -2.47
CA LEU A 21 -9.57 8.65 -3.19
C LEU A 21 -8.10 9.07 -3.12
N ARG A 22 -7.80 10.37 -3.30
CA ARG A 22 -6.44 10.90 -3.16
C ARG A 22 -5.89 10.71 -1.74
N ARG A 23 -6.72 10.92 -0.71
CA ARG A 23 -6.34 10.71 0.69
C ARG A 23 -6.09 9.23 0.99
N ALA A 24 -6.94 8.34 0.49
CA ALA A 24 -6.79 6.89 0.62
C ALA A 24 -5.48 6.41 -0.04
N ARG A 25 -5.16 6.93 -1.24
CA ARG A 25 -3.89 6.67 -1.93
C ARG A 25 -2.68 7.12 -1.09
N GLY A 26 -2.75 8.29 -0.47
CA GLY A 26 -1.70 8.76 0.46
C GLY A 26 -1.54 7.84 1.69
N TRP A 27 -2.63 7.33 2.25
CA TRP A 27 -2.60 6.34 3.33
C TRP A 27 -1.97 5.02 2.89
N ALA A 28 -2.33 4.52 1.71
CA ALA A 28 -1.75 3.31 1.15
C ALA A 28 -0.24 3.46 0.93
N ALA A 29 0.22 4.60 0.41
CA ALA A 29 1.64 4.89 0.23
C ALA A 29 2.40 4.89 1.57
N ARG A 30 1.87 5.57 2.59
CA ARG A 30 2.49 5.59 3.93
C ARG A 30 2.60 4.17 4.53
N ARG A 31 1.55 3.35 4.36
CA ARG A 31 1.56 1.97 4.87
C ARG A 31 2.56 1.08 4.12
N ALA A 32 2.66 1.23 2.80
CA ALA A 32 3.64 0.52 1.99
C ALA A 32 5.08 0.88 2.43
N LEU A 33 5.39 2.17 2.59
CA LEU A 33 6.71 2.60 3.09
C LEU A 33 7.01 2.03 4.48
N GLY A 34 6.05 2.07 5.41
CA GLY A 34 6.21 1.44 6.71
C GLY A 34 6.50 -0.07 6.61
N GLY A 35 5.82 -0.78 5.72
CA GLY A 35 6.08 -2.20 5.44
C GLY A 35 7.47 -2.47 4.89
N VAL A 36 8.00 -1.60 4.02
CA VAL A 36 9.39 -1.68 3.53
C VAL A 36 10.37 -1.54 4.69
N HIS A 37 10.18 -0.55 5.57
CA HIS A 37 11.06 -0.35 6.73
C HIS A 37 11.02 -1.52 7.71
N VAL A 38 9.84 -2.07 8.00
CA VAL A 38 9.69 -3.27 8.86
C VAL A 38 10.32 -4.51 8.22
N GLY A 39 10.17 -4.66 6.89
CA GLY A 39 10.81 -5.71 6.10
C GLY A 39 12.33 -5.66 6.22
N GLU A 40 12.89 -4.50 5.92
CA GLU A 40 14.33 -4.24 5.99
C GLU A 40 14.89 -4.36 7.42
N ALA A 41 14.15 -3.92 8.43
CA ALA A 41 14.50 -4.18 9.83
C ALA A 41 14.56 -5.69 10.13
N GLY A 42 13.66 -6.49 9.55
CA GLY A 42 13.65 -7.94 9.70
C GLY A 42 14.84 -8.62 9.02
N VAL A 43 15.21 -8.18 7.81
CA VAL A 43 16.42 -8.66 7.11
C VAL A 43 17.69 -8.39 7.94
N ARG A 44 17.74 -7.23 8.61
CA ARG A 44 18.87 -6.81 9.46
C ARG A 44 18.81 -7.33 10.90
N GLY A 45 17.84 -8.17 11.25
CA GLY A 45 17.70 -8.72 12.61
C GLY A 45 17.39 -7.68 13.70
N ARG A 46 16.81 -6.53 13.35
CA ARG A 46 16.50 -5.46 14.31
C ARG A 46 15.19 -5.74 15.07
N PRO A 47 15.05 -5.27 16.33
CA PRO A 47 13.82 -5.44 17.10
C PRO A 47 12.57 -4.98 16.35
N GLY A 48 11.51 -5.79 16.39
CA GLY A 48 10.23 -5.51 15.70
C GLY A 48 10.24 -5.74 14.19
N GLY A 49 11.37 -6.08 13.59
CA GLY A 49 11.50 -6.38 12.17
C GLY A 49 10.80 -7.68 11.75
N LYS A 50 10.28 -7.71 10.51
CA LYS A 50 9.63 -8.88 9.92
C LYS A 50 9.97 -8.98 8.43
N ALA A 51 10.93 -9.82 8.04
CA ALA A 51 11.43 -9.90 6.66
C ALA A 51 10.31 -10.14 5.63
N THR A 52 9.27 -10.88 6.02
CA THR A 52 8.09 -11.18 5.19
C THR A 52 7.25 -9.96 4.82
N TRP A 53 7.45 -8.80 5.46
CA TRP A 53 6.71 -7.58 5.17
C TRP A 53 7.25 -6.82 3.96
N GLY A 54 8.51 -7.06 3.55
CA GLY A 54 9.15 -6.38 2.43
C GLY A 54 8.48 -6.64 1.08
N PRO A 55 8.37 -7.89 0.62
CA PRO A 55 7.80 -8.20 -0.70
C PRO A 55 6.39 -7.64 -0.96
N PRO A 56 5.39 -7.83 -0.06
CA PRO A 56 4.05 -7.28 -0.30
C PRO A 56 4.03 -5.74 -0.25
N ALA A 57 4.90 -5.11 0.55
CA ALA A 57 5.02 -3.66 0.62
C ALA A 57 5.58 -3.06 -0.69
N HIS A 58 6.63 -3.67 -1.26
CA HIS A 58 7.16 -3.26 -2.57
C HIS A 58 6.14 -3.47 -3.70
N ALA A 59 5.40 -4.59 -3.68
CA ALA A 59 4.33 -4.82 -4.65
C ALA A 59 3.19 -3.79 -4.52
N ALA A 60 2.83 -3.37 -3.31
CA ALA A 60 1.87 -2.29 -3.10
C ALA A 60 2.40 -0.94 -3.61
N LEU A 61 3.66 -0.59 -3.32
CA LEU A 61 4.25 0.66 -3.76
C LEU A 61 4.35 0.75 -5.30
N ARG A 62 4.78 -0.34 -5.96
CA ARG A 62 4.81 -0.42 -7.44
C ARG A 62 3.44 -0.14 -8.05
N ARG A 63 2.38 -0.75 -7.53
CA ARG A 63 1.00 -0.51 -7.98
C ARG A 63 0.57 0.93 -7.80
N LEU A 64 0.94 1.54 -6.67
CA LEU A 64 0.62 2.93 -6.42
C LEU A 64 1.33 3.82 -7.44
N ILE A 65 2.65 3.69 -7.64
CA ILE A 65 3.38 4.61 -8.54
C ILE A 65 3.12 4.37 -10.03
N ALA A 66 2.70 3.17 -10.44
CA ALA A 66 2.42 2.84 -11.83
C ALA A 66 1.14 3.49 -12.38
N THR A 67 0.20 3.88 -11.51
CA THR A 67 -1.08 4.52 -11.92
C THR A 67 -0.96 6.06 -11.92
N ALA A 68 0.13 6.60 -12.46
CA ALA A 68 0.31 8.04 -12.67
C ALA A 68 -0.23 8.44 -14.05
#